data_AF-F7SC89-F1
#
_entry.id   AF-F7SC89-F1
#
_cell.length_a   1.000
_cell.length_b   1.000
_cell.length_c   1.000
_cell.angle_alpha   90.00
_cell.angle_beta   90.00
_cell.angle_gamma   90.00
#
_symmetry.space_group_name_H-M   'P 1'
#
loop_
_entity.id
_entity.type
_entity.pdbx_description
1 polymer ?
#
loop_
_entity_poly.entity_id
_entity_poly.type
_entity_poly.pdbx_seq_one_letter_code
_entity_poly.pdbx_strand_id
1 'polypeptide(L)'
;LPGTGELHAPSLRGSAGQKMQQRAAHAARVDEVAALRASARAYLSGRGLDADWLMSHVRLVRPHPNYDAAEVSAGAAVVMLTPMFGQDEDGLVRLTGVQRTYLTEGGAKIGRRMLGASGAWLLHPPAGAAVPIGGHDQVRVAGEGFETVASVVQATRQAGVVGYNAGGLVAWTGQFSGSTPVALLADRDNARLHNGRDVGEAGQKAAAKA
;
A
#
# COMPACT_ATOMS: atom_id res chain seq x y z
N LEU A 1 48.10 -9.56 -41.00
CA LEU A 1 47.58 -9.64 -39.62
C LEU A 1 46.70 -8.42 -39.39
N PRO A 2 45.44 -8.62 -38.95
CA PRO A 2 44.45 -7.55 -38.82
C PRO A 2 44.82 -6.63 -37.66
N GLY A 3 44.83 -5.32 -37.91
CA GLY A 3 44.96 -4.32 -36.85
C GLY A 3 43.66 -4.28 -36.07
N THR A 4 43.73 -4.69 -34.81
CA THR A 4 42.68 -4.58 -33.80
C THR A 4 42.26 -3.12 -33.67
N GLY A 5 41.22 -2.74 -34.41
CA GLY A 5 40.53 -1.49 -34.21
C GLY A 5 39.84 -1.53 -32.86
N GLU A 6 40.43 -0.89 -31.85
CA GLU A 6 39.66 -0.46 -30.69
C GLU A 6 38.61 0.51 -31.21
N LEU A 7 37.36 0.04 -31.29
CA LEU A 7 36.19 0.89 -31.45
C LEU A 7 36.08 1.75 -30.19
N HIS A 8 36.79 2.88 -30.18
CA HIS A 8 36.54 3.92 -29.19
C HIS A 8 35.07 4.33 -29.31
N ALA A 9 34.34 4.17 -28.20
CA ALA A 9 32.99 4.70 -28.08
C ALA A 9 33.00 6.17 -28.51
N PRO A 10 32.12 6.59 -29.44
CA PRO A 10 32.15 7.95 -29.95
C PRO A 10 32.02 8.92 -28.77
N SER A 11 32.98 9.84 -28.65
CA SER A 11 32.98 10.89 -27.66
C SER A 11 31.88 11.90 -28.03
N LEU A 12 30.66 11.61 -27.60
CA LEU A 12 29.48 12.42 -27.87
C LEU A 12 29.51 13.70 -27.01
N ARG A 13 30.45 14.62 -27.30
CA ARG A 13 30.43 15.99 -26.75
C ARG A 13 29.58 16.87 -27.67
N GLY A 14 28.39 17.26 -27.20
CA GLY A 14 27.46 18.13 -27.92
C GLY A 14 25.99 17.84 -27.58
N SER A 15 25.07 18.66 -28.07
CA SER A 15 23.62 18.56 -27.79
C SER A 15 23.02 17.20 -28.23
N ALA A 16 23.57 16.55 -29.25
CA ALA A 16 23.18 15.21 -29.67
C ALA A 16 23.57 14.12 -28.65
N GLY A 17 24.75 14.23 -28.04
CA GLY A 17 25.20 13.32 -26.98
C GLY A 17 24.37 13.44 -25.72
N GLN A 18 24.05 14.67 -25.32
CA GLN A 18 23.16 14.95 -24.21
C GLN A 18 21.74 14.39 -24.46
N LYS A 19 21.21 14.55 -25.68
CA LYS A 19 19.91 13.97 -26.05
C LYS A 19 19.91 12.43 -26.01
N MET A 20 20.97 11.77 -26.47
CA MET A 20 21.08 10.31 -26.39
C MET A 20 21.17 9.82 -24.93
N GLN A 21 21.96 10.48 -24.09
CA GLN A 21 22.06 10.17 -22.66
C GLN A 21 20.72 10.36 -21.94
N GLN A 22 20.00 11.45 -22.25
CA GLN A 22 18.66 11.69 -21.69
C GLN A 22 17.65 10.62 -22.12
N ARG A 23 17.68 10.18 -23.37
CA ARG A 23 16.82 9.09 -23.86
C ARG A 23 17.13 7.76 -23.17
N ALA A 24 18.41 7.41 -23.01
CA ALA A 24 18.82 6.20 -22.32
C ALA A 24 18.42 6.23 -20.84
N ALA A 25 18.64 7.35 -20.16
CA ALA A 25 18.23 7.53 -18.76
C ALA A 25 16.70 7.48 -18.60
N HIS A 26 15.95 8.04 -19.55
CA HIS A 26 14.50 7.96 -19.57
C HIS A 26 14.01 6.52 -19.76
N ALA A 27 14.57 5.79 -20.73
CA ALA A 27 14.23 4.38 -20.97
C ALA A 27 14.49 3.53 -19.73
N ALA A 28 15.68 3.66 -19.12
CA ALA A 28 16.01 2.96 -17.87
C ALA A 28 15.02 3.28 -16.73
N ARG A 29 14.57 4.53 -16.61
CA ARG A 29 13.56 4.92 -15.61
C ARG A 29 12.18 4.31 -15.91
N VAL A 30 11.80 4.21 -17.18
CA VAL A 30 10.54 3.56 -17.59
C VAL A 30 10.59 2.08 -17.25
N ASP A 31 11.68 1.39 -17.58
CA ASP A 31 11.88 -0.03 -17.30
C ASP A 31 11.89 -0.30 -15.79
N GLU A 32 12.56 0.55 -15.02
CA GLU A 32 12.54 0.50 -13.56
C GLU A 32 11.13 0.63 -13.00
N VAL A 33 10.37 1.63 -13.44
CA VAL A 33 8.99 1.82 -12.98
C VAL A 33 8.12 0.62 -13.36
N ALA A 34 8.31 0.06 -14.56
CA ALA A 34 7.60 -1.14 -15.00
C ALA A 34 7.91 -2.34 -14.09
N ALA A 35 9.18 -2.56 -13.73
CA ALA A 35 9.58 -3.64 -12.83
C ALA A 35 8.94 -3.50 -11.44
N LEU A 36 8.98 -2.30 -10.82
CA LEU A 36 8.33 -2.06 -9.53
C LEU A 36 6.82 -2.37 -9.60
N ARG A 37 6.16 -1.93 -10.68
CA ARG A 37 4.73 -2.18 -10.91
C ARG A 37 4.44 -3.67 -11.09
N ALA A 38 5.30 -4.42 -11.78
CA ALA A 38 5.14 -5.86 -11.98
C ALA A 38 5.17 -6.62 -10.66
N SER A 39 6.14 -6.33 -9.79
CA SER A 39 6.25 -6.95 -8.46
C SER A 39 5.03 -6.65 -7.58
N ALA A 40 4.57 -5.40 -7.56
CA ALA A 40 3.39 -5.01 -6.80
C ALA A 40 2.10 -5.66 -7.35
N ARG A 41 1.97 -5.78 -8.67
CA ARG A 41 0.84 -6.48 -9.30
C ARG A 41 0.84 -7.96 -8.95
N ALA A 42 1.98 -8.63 -9.05
CA ALA A 42 2.11 -10.04 -8.66
C ALA A 42 1.68 -10.26 -7.21
N TYR A 43 2.09 -9.37 -6.30
CA TYR A 43 1.66 -9.40 -4.90
C TYR A 43 0.13 -9.27 -4.74
N LEU A 44 -0.46 -8.23 -5.33
CA LEU A 44 -1.89 -7.93 -5.19
C LEU A 44 -2.76 -9.02 -5.83
N SER A 45 -2.44 -9.42 -7.06
CA SER A 45 -3.16 -10.48 -7.77
C SER A 45 -3.00 -11.83 -7.07
N GLY A 46 -1.83 -12.14 -6.52
CA GLY A 46 -1.62 -13.34 -5.68
C GLY A 46 -2.48 -13.38 -4.41
N ARG A 47 -3.04 -12.24 -4.00
CA ARG A 47 -4.02 -12.12 -2.90
C ARG A 47 -5.47 -12.08 -3.38
N GLY A 48 -5.71 -12.28 -4.68
CA GLY A 48 -7.05 -12.15 -5.28
C GLY A 48 -7.56 -10.70 -5.32
N LEU A 49 -6.66 -9.72 -5.24
CA LEU A 49 -7.03 -8.31 -5.28
C LEU A 49 -6.91 -7.73 -6.70
N ASP A 50 -7.80 -6.80 -7.04
CA ASP A 50 -7.71 -6.04 -8.29
C ASP A 50 -6.51 -5.10 -8.24
N ALA A 51 -5.43 -5.53 -8.91
CA ALA A 51 -4.19 -4.78 -8.94
C ALA A 51 -4.30 -3.49 -9.77
N ASP A 52 -5.16 -3.42 -10.79
CA ASP A 52 -5.29 -2.22 -11.61
C ASP A 52 -5.87 -1.06 -10.79
N TRP A 53 -6.94 -1.34 -10.05
CA TRP A 53 -7.55 -0.37 -9.14
C TRP A 53 -6.63 0.01 -7.96
N LEU A 54 -6.00 -0.97 -7.31
CA LEU A 54 -5.16 -0.68 -6.14
C LEU A 54 -3.86 0.06 -6.49
N MET A 55 -3.37 -0.09 -7.72
CA MET A 55 -2.17 0.61 -8.17
C MET A 55 -2.36 2.13 -8.30
N SER A 56 -3.59 2.65 -8.34
CA SER A 56 -3.85 4.10 -8.25
C SER A 56 -3.81 4.61 -6.81
N HIS A 57 -3.93 3.71 -5.83
CA HIS A 57 -4.09 3.99 -4.41
C HIS A 57 -2.77 3.91 -3.63
N VAL A 58 -1.79 3.18 -4.15
CA VAL A 58 -0.48 3.00 -3.52
C VAL A 58 0.61 3.85 -4.16
N ARG A 59 1.74 3.99 -3.46
CA ARG A 59 2.99 4.51 -4.03
C ARG A 59 4.05 3.44 -3.99
N LEU A 60 4.84 3.32 -5.07
CA LEU A 60 5.92 2.36 -5.16
C LEU A 60 7.25 3.09 -5.15
N VAL A 61 8.16 2.62 -4.31
CA VAL A 61 9.53 3.14 -4.23
C VAL A 61 10.52 1.99 -4.14
N ARG A 62 11.77 2.24 -4.48
CA ARG A 62 12.86 1.31 -4.15
C ARG A 62 13.12 1.36 -2.64
N PRO A 63 13.46 0.22 -2.01
CA PRO A 63 13.94 0.23 -0.65
C PRO A 63 15.24 1.02 -0.57
N HIS A 64 15.39 1.82 0.48
CA HIS A 64 16.57 2.64 0.67
C HIS A 64 17.63 1.83 1.44
N PRO A 65 18.86 1.68 0.93
CA PRO A 65 19.86 0.78 1.52
C PRO A 65 20.19 1.09 2.98
N ASN A 66 20.10 2.36 3.39
CA ASN A 66 20.39 2.76 4.77
C ASN A 66 19.19 2.64 5.72
N TYR A 67 17.95 2.70 5.22
CA TYR A 67 16.74 2.70 6.07
C TYR A 67 16.03 1.35 6.09
N ASP A 68 16.30 0.52 5.07
CA ASP A 68 15.65 -0.76 4.81
C ASP A 68 16.71 -1.87 4.67
N ALA A 69 17.88 -1.73 5.31
CA ALA A 69 19.03 -2.60 5.12
C ALA A 69 18.72 -4.09 5.35
N ALA A 70 17.92 -4.40 6.38
CA ALA A 70 17.53 -5.77 6.69
C ALA A 70 16.61 -6.35 5.61
N GLU A 71 15.63 -5.57 5.16
CA GLU A 71 14.70 -5.96 4.10
C GLU A 71 15.41 -6.07 2.74
N VAL A 72 16.35 -5.19 2.42
CA VAL A 72 17.23 -5.31 1.23
C VAL A 72 18.06 -6.58 1.29
N SER A 73 18.65 -6.90 2.45
CA SER A 73 19.40 -8.15 2.65
C SER A 73 18.52 -9.39 2.50
N ALA A 74 17.22 -9.27 2.79
CA ALA A 74 16.21 -10.30 2.58
C ALA A 74 15.64 -10.34 1.13
N GLY A 75 16.19 -9.54 0.22
CA GLY A 75 15.81 -9.53 -1.20
C GLY A 75 14.67 -8.57 -1.56
N ALA A 76 14.42 -7.53 -0.75
CA ALA A 76 13.42 -6.51 -1.10
C ALA A 76 13.86 -5.76 -2.35
N ALA A 77 12.99 -5.74 -3.36
CA ALA A 77 13.17 -5.01 -4.61
C ALA A 77 12.25 -3.78 -4.69
N VAL A 78 11.07 -3.85 -4.06
CA VAL A 78 10.08 -2.77 -4.04
C VAL A 78 9.48 -2.61 -2.65
N VAL A 79 9.17 -1.36 -2.31
CA VAL A 79 8.35 -1.00 -1.16
C VAL A 79 7.04 -0.42 -1.67
N MET A 80 5.94 -1.08 -1.32
CA MET A 80 4.59 -0.57 -1.53
C MET A 80 4.16 0.24 -0.31
N LEU A 81 3.87 1.52 -0.52
CA LEU A 81 3.49 2.48 0.50
C LEU A 81 1.97 2.67 0.48
N THR A 82 1.34 2.49 1.63
CA THR A 82 -0.05 2.89 1.88
C THR A 82 -0.07 4.01 2.91
N PRO A 83 -0.82 5.10 2.66
CA PRO A 83 -0.81 6.26 3.55
C PRO A 83 -1.57 5.96 4.84
N MET A 84 -1.24 6.72 5.89
CA MET A 84 -2.02 6.82 7.12
C MET A 84 -2.33 8.29 7.37
N PHE A 85 -3.62 8.58 7.56
CA PHE A 85 -4.10 9.90 7.89
C PHE A 85 -4.65 9.91 9.31
N GLY A 86 -4.40 11.01 10.01
CA GLY A 86 -4.96 11.32 11.32
C GLY A 86 -5.35 12.79 11.37
N GLN A 87 -5.73 13.26 12.56
CA GLN A 87 -5.97 14.67 12.80
C GLN A 87 -4.80 15.31 13.54
N ASP A 88 -4.49 16.56 13.20
CA ASP A 88 -3.64 17.41 14.04
C ASP A 88 -4.44 18.01 15.21
N GLU A 89 -3.78 18.84 16.04
CA GLU A 89 -4.38 19.46 17.23
C GLU A 89 -5.57 20.37 16.88
N ASP A 90 -5.62 20.90 15.66
CA ASP A 90 -6.71 21.74 15.15
C ASP A 90 -7.85 20.92 14.51
N GLY A 91 -7.75 19.59 14.53
CA GLY A 91 -8.74 18.68 13.94
C GLY A 91 -8.65 18.53 12.41
N LEU A 92 -7.60 19.05 11.78
CA LEU A 92 -7.40 18.94 10.33
C LEU A 92 -6.81 17.59 9.96
N VAL A 93 -7.33 16.98 8.89
CA VAL A 93 -6.80 15.71 8.38
C VAL A 93 -5.43 15.90 7.75
N ARG A 94 -4.42 15.19 8.26
CA ARG A 94 -3.03 15.24 7.80
C ARG A 94 -2.47 13.83 7.60
N LEU A 95 -1.48 13.71 6.72
CA LEU A 95 -0.68 12.49 6.61
C LEU A 95 0.15 12.35 7.90
N THR A 96 -0.15 11.34 8.70
CA THR A 96 0.53 11.08 9.98
C THR A 96 1.59 10.00 9.86
N GLY A 97 1.52 9.17 8.81
CA GLY A 97 2.54 8.17 8.53
C GLY A 97 2.27 7.35 7.28
N VAL A 98 3.06 6.30 7.11
CA VAL A 98 2.95 5.36 6.00
C VAL A 98 3.17 3.94 6.50
N GLN A 99 2.41 2.99 5.97
CA GLN A 99 2.77 1.58 6.05
C GLN A 99 3.62 1.22 4.83
N ARG A 100 4.74 0.56 5.10
CA ARG A 100 5.70 0.05 4.12
C ARG A 100 5.56 -1.46 4.03
N THR A 101 5.14 -1.97 2.88
CA THR A 101 5.12 -3.41 2.57
C THR A 101 6.26 -3.73 1.62
N TYR A 102 7.15 -4.62 2.03
CA TYR A 102 8.36 -4.96 1.28
C TYR A 102 8.12 -6.20 0.45
N LEU A 103 8.41 -6.13 -0.84
CA LEU A 103 8.22 -7.22 -1.78
C LEU A 103 9.53 -7.55 -2.50
N THR A 104 9.71 -8.83 -2.81
CA THR A 104 10.73 -9.29 -3.76
C THR A 104 10.35 -8.90 -5.18
N GLU A 105 11.26 -9.09 -6.14
CA GLU A 105 11.00 -8.85 -7.56
C GLU A 105 9.82 -9.70 -8.09
N GLY A 106 9.65 -10.92 -7.58
CA GLY A 106 8.51 -11.79 -7.90
C GLY A 106 7.21 -11.47 -7.16
N GLY A 107 7.17 -10.42 -6.34
CA GLY A 107 5.99 -10.02 -5.57
C GLY A 107 5.76 -10.81 -4.27
N ALA A 108 6.74 -11.58 -3.80
CA ALA A 108 6.64 -12.25 -2.51
C ALA A 108 6.82 -11.24 -1.36
N LYS A 109 5.97 -11.30 -0.34
CA LYS A 109 6.02 -10.40 0.82
C LYS A 109 7.14 -10.82 1.77
N ILE A 110 8.05 -9.90 2.05
CA ILE A 110 9.12 -10.07 3.05
C ILE A 110 8.61 -9.65 4.43
N GLY A 111 7.89 -8.54 4.50
CA GLY A 111 7.44 -7.99 5.76
C GLY A 111 6.71 -6.67 5.61
N ARG A 112 6.36 -6.08 6.75
CA ARG A 112 5.76 -4.75 6.83
C ARG A 112 6.36 -3.94 7.96
N ARG A 113 6.50 -2.63 7.76
CA ARG A 113 6.93 -1.67 8.77
C ARG A 113 6.01 -0.45 8.75
N MET A 114 5.81 0.15 9.92
CA MET A 114 5.12 1.42 10.04
C MET A 114 6.16 2.52 10.18
N LEU A 115 5.89 3.68 9.58
CA LEU A 115 6.65 4.91 9.80
C LEU A 115 5.67 6.03 10.13
N GLY A 116 5.99 6.82 11.17
CA GLY A 116 5.11 7.89 11.64
C GLY A 116 4.08 7.43 12.68
N ALA A 117 3.16 8.34 13.01
CA ALA A 117 2.08 8.07 13.95
C ALA A 117 1.01 7.17 13.32
N SER A 118 0.24 6.50 14.17
CA SER A 118 -0.87 5.66 13.72
C SER A 118 -1.97 6.52 13.11
N GLY A 119 -2.70 5.94 12.15
CA GLY A 119 -3.82 6.60 11.51
C GLY A 119 -4.71 5.60 10.78
N ALA A 120 -5.61 6.14 9.98
CA ALA A 120 -6.51 5.38 9.14
C ALA A 120 -6.38 5.84 7.68
N TRP A 121 -6.89 5.03 6.75
CA TRP A 121 -6.94 5.41 5.36
C TRP A 121 -8.29 5.06 4.74
N LEU A 122 -8.95 6.06 4.17
CA LEU A 122 -10.14 5.87 3.35
C LEU A 122 -9.74 5.33 1.97
N LEU A 123 -10.03 4.07 1.73
CA LEU A 123 -9.90 3.40 0.46
C LEU A 123 -11.19 3.54 -0.34
N HIS A 124 -11.11 4.22 -1.48
CA HIS A 124 -12.25 4.42 -2.38
C HIS A 124 -12.48 3.18 -3.26
N PRO A 125 -13.74 2.77 -3.48
CA PRO A 125 -14.04 1.57 -4.24
C PRO A 125 -13.69 1.71 -5.73
N PRO A 126 -13.51 0.59 -6.45
CA PRO A 126 -13.46 0.62 -7.91
C PRO A 126 -14.80 1.11 -8.47
N ALA A 127 -14.79 1.54 -9.74
CA ALA A 127 -15.99 2.02 -10.40
C ALA A 127 -17.12 0.96 -10.44
N GLY A 128 -18.36 1.42 -10.29
CA GLY A 128 -19.56 0.59 -10.36
C GLY A 128 -20.54 0.88 -9.22
N ALA A 129 -21.72 0.27 -9.29
CA ALA A 129 -22.74 0.40 -8.26
C ALA A 129 -22.36 -0.40 -7.01
N ALA A 130 -22.53 0.24 -5.85
CA ALA A 130 -22.34 -0.41 -4.55
C ALA A 130 -23.32 -1.57 -4.36
N VAL A 131 -22.84 -2.65 -3.74
CA VAL A 131 -23.63 -3.81 -3.36
C VAL A 131 -24.17 -3.55 -1.94
N PRO A 132 -25.48 -3.70 -1.71
CA PRO A 132 -26.04 -3.57 -0.38
C PRO A 132 -25.47 -4.59 0.59
N ILE A 133 -25.19 -4.17 1.83
CA ILE A 133 -24.72 -5.04 2.90
C ILE A 133 -25.76 -5.04 4.02
N GLY A 134 -26.29 -6.20 4.38
CA GLY A 134 -27.28 -6.31 5.46
C GLY A 134 -28.57 -5.51 5.21
N GLY A 135 -28.97 -5.33 3.95
CA GLY A 135 -30.15 -4.53 3.57
C GLY A 135 -29.90 -3.02 3.50
N HIS A 136 -28.66 -2.57 3.69
CA HIS A 136 -28.30 -1.16 3.60
C HIS A 136 -27.56 -0.87 2.28
N ASP A 137 -28.07 0.11 1.53
CA ASP A 137 -27.47 0.54 0.25
C ASP A 137 -26.12 1.24 0.44
N GLN A 138 -25.92 1.85 1.61
CA GLN A 138 -24.67 2.49 1.99
C GLN A 138 -24.21 1.98 3.35
N VAL A 139 -23.02 1.40 3.36
CA VAL A 139 -22.36 0.91 4.57
C VAL A 139 -20.91 1.36 4.53
N ARG A 140 -20.40 1.83 5.67
CA ARG A 140 -18.97 2.13 5.79
C ARG A 140 -18.26 0.91 6.32
N VAL A 141 -17.38 0.35 5.51
CA VAL A 141 -16.57 -0.81 5.92
C VAL A 141 -15.35 -0.30 6.67
N ALA A 142 -14.97 -0.90 7.78
CA ALA A 142 -13.75 -0.56 8.48
C ALA A 142 -13.09 -1.82 9.02
N GLY A 143 -11.77 -1.95 8.92
CA GLY A 143 -11.08 -3.18 9.28
C GLY A 143 -9.61 -3.02 9.57
N GLU A 144 -9.02 -4.06 10.16
CA GLU A 144 -7.59 -4.09 10.42
C GLU A 144 -6.81 -4.56 9.18
N GLY A 145 -5.92 -3.70 8.69
CA GLY A 145 -5.01 -4.01 7.59
C GLY A 145 -5.58 -3.74 6.20
N PHE A 146 -4.66 -3.38 5.30
CA PHE A 146 -4.98 -2.98 3.94
C PHE A 146 -5.64 -4.10 3.14
N GLU A 147 -5.08 -5.31 3.18
CA GLU A 147 -5.53 -6.42 2.35
C GLU A 147 -6.96 -6.85 2.69
N THR A 148 -7.31 -6.87 3.98
CA THR A 148 -8.64 -7.22 4.50
C THR A 148 -9.70 -6.23 4.04
N VAL A 149 -9.40 -4.94 4.13
CA VAL A 149 -10.35 -3.90 3.72
C VAL A 149 -10.46 -3.85 2.21
N ALA A 150 -9.34 -3.95 1.47
CA ALA A 150 -9.34 -3.95 0.02
C ALA A 150 -10.19 -5.07 -0.58
N SER A 151 -10.16 -6.28 -0.01
CA SER A 151 -10.94 -7.42 -0.48
C SER A 151 -12.46 -7.19 -0.35
N VAL A 152 -12.91 -6.55 0.74
CA VAL A 152 -14.33 -6.22 0.93
C VAL A 152 -14.74 -5.03 0.08
N VAL A 153 -13.89 -4.01 -0.03
CA VAL A 153 -14.14 -2.83 -0.85
C VAL A 153 -14.30 -3.21 -2.33
N GLN A 154 -13.44 -4.07 -2.87
CA GLN A 154 -13.60 -4.51 -4.28
C GLN A 154 -14.86 -5.35 -4.49
N ALA A 155 -15.24 -6.18 -3.51
CA ALA A 155 -16.38 -7.10 -3.63
C ALA A 155 -17.72 -6.36 -3.50
N THR A 156 -17.78 -5.38 -2.58
CA THR A 156 -19.01 -4.68 -2.24
C THR A 156 -19.11 -3.32 -2.89
N ARG A 157 -18.01 -2.78 -3.42
CA ARG A 157 -17.88 -1.40 -3.90
C ARG A 157 -18.36 -0.35 -2.89
N GLN A 158 -18.34 -0.69 -1.61
CA GLN A 158 -18.50 0.26 -0.51
C GLN A 158 -17.14 0.87 -0.17
N ALA A 159 -17.11 2.13 0.26
CA ALA A 159 -15.87 2.73 0.74
C ALA A 159 -15.40 2.04 2.04
N GLY A 160 -14.09 1.85 2.15
CA GLY A 160 -13.48 1.12 3.25
C GLY A 160 -12.45 1.93 4.01
N VAL A 161 -12.37 1.74 5.32
CA VAL A 161 -11.38 2.37 6.18
C VAL A 161 -10.37 1.33 6.61
N VAL A 162 -9.14 1.54 6.16
CA VAL A 162 -7.99 0.76 6.60
C VAL A 162 -7.53 1.31 7.94
N GLY A 163 -7.88 0.63 9.02
CA GLY A 163 -7.27 0.81 10.33
C GLY A 163 -5.98 0.00 10.40
N TYR A 164 -4.84 0.64 10.65
CA TYR A 164 -3.57 -0.10 10.80
C TYR A 164 -3.34 -0.58 12.23
N ASN A 165 -4.18 -0.12 13.17
CA ASN A 165 -4.36 -0.63 14.52
C ASN A 165 -5.70 -0.18 15.11
N ALA A 166 -6.08 -0.77 16.25
CA ALA A 166 -7.30 -0.44 16.99
C ALA A 166 -7.42 1.07 17.33
N GLY A 167 -6.31 1.75 17.64
CA GLY A 167 -6.31 3.18 17.98
C GLY A 167 -6.70 4.07 16.79
N GLY A 168 -6.21 3.76 15.59
CA GLY A 168 -6.55 4.47 14.36
C GLY A 168 -8.01 4.27 13.95
N LEU A 169 -8.56 3.08 14.19
CA LEU A 169 -9.98 2.80 13.94
C LEU A 169 -10.89 3.66 14.85
N VAL A 170 -10.58 3.73 16.14
CA VAL A 170 -11.34 4.51 17.14
C VAL A 170 -11.23 6.01 16.90
N ALA A 171 -10.03 6.52 16.58
CA ALA A 171 -9.85 7.93 16.25
C ALA A 171 -10.62 8.34 14.99
N TRP A 172 -10.75 7.42 14.03
CA TRP A 172 -11.52 7.64 12.82
C TRP A 172 -13.03 7.58 13.06
N THR A 173 -13.53 6.62 13.85
CA THR A 173 -14.98 6.50 14.12
C THR A 173 -15.53 7.71 14.87
N GLY A 174 -14.74 8.33 15.76
CA GLY A 174 -15.11 9.56 16.46
C GLY A 174 -15.35 10.78 15.55
N GLN A 175 -14.90 10.75 14.30
CA GLN A 175 -15.10 11.83 13.32
C GLN A 175 -16.44 11.73 12.56
N PHE A 176 -17.16 10.61 12.69
CA PHE A 176 -18.39 10.38 11.95
C PHE A 176 -19.55 10.17 12.93
N SER A 177 -20.22 11.26 13.29
CA SER A 177 -21.56 11.21 13.87
C SER A 177 -22.59 11.13 12.75
N GLY A 178 -23.39 10.05 12.71
CA GLY A 178 -24.44 9.89 11.70
C GLY A 178 -25.11 8.52 11.71
N SER A 179 -26.17 8.38 10.91
CA SER A 179 -27.02 7.17 10.82
C SER A 179 -26.52 6.10 9.85
N THR A 180 -25.39 6.31 9.16
CA THR A 180 -24.82 5.33 8.23
C THR A 180 -24.21 4.16 9.01
N PRO A 181 -24.66 2.92 8.79
CA PRO A 181 -24.09 1.76 9.48
C PRO A 181 -22.60 1.58 9.18
N VAL A 182 -21.85 1.16 10.20
CA VAL A 182 -20.44 0.79 10.10
C VAL A 182 -20.33 -0.73 10.17
N ALA A 183 -19.80 -1.35 9.12
CA ALA A 183 -19.46 -2.77 9.10
C ALA A 183 -17.99 -2.96 9.49
N LEU A 184 -17.77 -3.61 10.63
CA LEU A 184 -16.44 -3.85 11.17
C LEU A 184 -15.93 -5.21 10.76
N LEU A 185 -14.80 -5.22 10.07
CA LEU A 185 -14.09 -6.42 9.66
C LEU A 185 -13.12 -6.82 10.78
N ALA A 186 -13.54 -7.80 11.57
CA ALA A 186 -12.64 -8.51 12.45
C ALA A 186 -12.10 -9.73 11.71
N ASP A 187 -10.76 -9.89 11.69
CA ASP A 187 -10.16 -11.13 11.21
C ASP A 187 -10.61 -12.27 12.13
N ARG A 188 -11.36 -13.21 11.57
CA ARG A 188 -11.93 -14.34 12.33
C ARG A 188 -10.97 -15.53 12.36
N ASP A 189 -9.94 -15.53 11.51
CA ASP A 189 -9.10 -16.70 11.27
C ASP A 189 -7.64 -16.44 11.66
N ASN A 190 -7.41 -16.55 12.96
CA ASN A 190 -6.23 -17.07 13.66
C ASN A 190 -6.06 -16.31 14.97
N ALA A 191 -6.67 -16.83 16.05
CA ALA A 191 -6.14 -16.65 17.40
C ALA A 191 -4.76 -17.32 17.48
N ARG A 192 -3.76 -16.76 16.79
CA ARG A 192 -2.35 -17.09 16.95
C ARG A 192 -1.73 -15.89 17.62
N LEU A 193 -1.31 -16.10 18.86
CA LEU A 193 -0.50 -15.19 19.66
C LEU A 193 0.63 -14.62 18.80
N HIS A 194 0.49 -13.35 18.39
CA HIS A 194 1.60 -12.58 17.86
C HIS A 194 2.11 -11.72 19.02
N ASN A 195 3.27 -12.08 19.59
CA ASN A 195 3.84 -11.42 20.77
C ASN A 195 2.93 -11.38 22.02
N GLY A 196 2.18 -12.45 22.29
CA GLY A 196 1.38 -12.54 23.52
C GLY A 196 0.08 -11.74 23.51
N ARG A 197 -0.32 -11.15 22.38
CA ARG A 197 -1.58 -10.41 22.25
C ARG A 197 -2.48 -11.05 21.20
N ASP A 198 -3.74 -11.21 21.58
CA ASP A 198 -4.78 -11.79 20.74
C ASP A 198 -5.28 -10.72 19.75
N VAL A 199 -4.99 -10.93 18.47
CA VAL A 199 -5.23 -9.93 17.42
C VAL A 199 -6.73 -9.79 17.12
N GLY A 200 -7.49 -10.88 17.26
CA GLY A 200 -8.95 -10.86 17.13
C GLY A 200 -9.65 -10.07 18.24
N GLU A 201 -9.06 -10.05 19.44
CA GLU A 201 -9.59 -9.31 20.58
C GLU A 201 -9.41 -7.79 20.41
N ALA A 202 -8.35 -7.35 19.72
CA ALA A 202 -8.12 -5.93 19.41
C ALA A 202 -9.19 -5.38 18.44
N GLY A 203 -9.51 -6.13 17.37
CA GLY A 203 -10.57 -5.79 16.43
C GLY A 203 -11.96 -5.79 17.08
N GLN A 204 -12.25 -6.77 17.95
CA GLN A 204 -13.51 -6.82 18.71
C GLN A 204 -13.61 -5.71 19.77
N LYS A 205 -12.51 -5.37 20.46
CA LYS A 205 -12.46 -4.25 21.42
C LYS A 205 -12.57 -2.90 20.72
N ALA A 206 -12.00 -2.75 19.52
CA ALA A 206 -12.19 -1.55 18.71
C ALA A 206 -13.64 -1.44 18.24
N ALA A 207 -14.26 -2.57 17.88
CA ALA A 207 -15.67 -2.64 17.52
C ALA A 207 -16.63 -2.29 18.64
N ALA A 208 -16.32 -2.71 19.87
CA ALA A 208 -17.11 -2.35 21.05
C ALA A 208 -16.94 -0.88 21.48
N LYS A 209 -15.88 -0.21 21.02
CA LYS A 209 -15.59 1.21 21.31
C LYS A 209 -16.07 2.18 20.23
N ALA A 210 -16.28 1.69 19.02
CA ALA A 210 -16.85 2.41 17.89
C ALA A 210 -18.38 2.45 18.01
#